data_AF-A0A2W5AT98-F1
#
_entry.id   AF-A0A2W5AT98-F1
#
_cell.length_a   1.000
_cell.length_b   1.000
_cell.length_c   1.000
_cell.angle_alpha   90.00
_cell.angle_beta   90.00
_cell.angle_gamma   90.00
#
_symmetry.space_group_name_H-M   'P 1'
#
loop_
_entity.id
_entity.type
_entity.pdbx_description
1 polymer ?
#
loop_
_entity_poly.entity_id
_entity_poly.type
_entity_poly.pdbx_seq_one_letter_code
_entity_poly.pdbx_strand_id
1 'polypeptide(L)'
;MTVVANATPALRLFDEINDTLRDCGYDSKIYSLYQVRPPNGAWHLGITVVPRTGTGKHAKIELRIDDVSDDGVVSQPRLKNLTLYPIDSSAVRDNLYHDIESLIARRPYRLESRDLGHLIADALDSAGIAADK
;
A
#
# COMPACT_ATOMS: atom_id res chain seq x y z
N MET A 1 31.65 -6.96 4.35
CA MET A 1 30.72 -7.83 3.61
C MET A 1 29.36 -7.12 3.60
N THR A 2 28.97 -6.55 2.47
CA THR A 2 27.68 -5.83 2.35
C THR A 2 26.60 -6.88 2.18
N VAL A 3 25.78 -7.09 3.21
CA VAL A 3 24.64 -8.00 3.13
C VAL A 3 23.58 -7.32 2.26
N VAL A 4 23.28 -7.89 1.10
CA VAL A 4 22.22 -7.41 0.21
C VAL A 4 20.91 -8.01 0.68
N ALA A 5 19.92 -7.18 0.97
CA ALA A 5 18.58 -7.62 1.32
C ALA A 5 17.89 -8.28 0.12
N ASN A 6 17.21 -9.41 0.32
CA ASN A 6 16.36 -10.00 -0.70
C ASN A 6 15.03 -9.23 -0.78
N ALA A 7 14.85 -8.41 -1.81
CA ALA A 7 13.64 -7.61 -2.02
C ALA A 7 12.46 -8.40 -2.62
N THR A 8 12.65 -9.66 -3.02
CA THR A 8 11.62 -10.47 -3.69
C THR A 8 10.27 -10.50 -2.95
N PRO A 9 10.20 -10.64 -1.62
CA PRO A 9 8.92 -10.63 -0.92
C PRO A 9 8.19 -9.28 -1.02
N ALA A 10 8.92 -8.17 -0.87
CA ALA A 10 8.33 -6.83 -0.98
C ALA A 10 7.87 -6.49 -2.41
N LEU A 11 8.58 -6.98 -3.43
CA LEU A 11 8.17 -6.85 -4.83
C LEU A 11 6.92 -7.68 -5.14
N ARG A 12 6.85 -8.93 -4.64
CA ARG A 12 5.66 -9.77 -4.81
C ARG A 12 4.42 -9.13 -4.17
N LEU A 13 4.57 -8.58 -2.96
CA LEU A 13 3.52 -7.82 -2.30
C LEU A 13 3.04 -6.65 -3.16
N PHE A 14 3.98 -5.88 -3.75
CA PHE A 14 3.62 -4.82 -4.67
C PHE A 14 2.84 -5.33 -5.87
N ASP A 15 3.28 -6.43 -6.51
CA ASP A 15 2.61 -7.00 -7.67
C ASP A 15 1.16 -7.39 -7.34
N GLU A 16 0.93 -8.02 -6.18
CA GLU A 16 -0.42 -8.41 -5.73
C GLU A 16 -1.32 -7.21 -5.41
N ILE A 17 -0.78 -6.17 -4.76
CA ILE A 17 -1.49 -4.90 -4.55
C ILE A 17 -1.82 -4.26 -5.90
N ASN A 18 -0.86 -4.22 -6.82
CA ASN A 18 -1.00 -3.60 -8.13
C ASN A 18 -2.06 -4.31 -8.98
N ASP A 19 -2.12 -5.63 -8.97
CA ASP A 19 -3.16 -6.40 -9.65
C ASP A 19 -4.55 -6.08 -9.09
N THR A 20 -4.67 -5.98 -7.77
CA THR A 20 -5.94 -5.62 -7.11
C THR A 20 -6.38 -4.19 -7.47
N LEU A 21 -5.45 -3.22 -7.38
CA LEU A 21 -5.70 -1.83 -7.76
C LEU A 21 -6.09 -1.71 -9.25
N ARG A 22 -5.45 -2.52 -10.10
CA ARG A 22 -5.75 -2.61 -11.53
C ARG A 22 -7.17 -3.07 -11.81
N ASP A 23 -7.65 -4.07 -11.07
CA ASP A 23 -9.03 -4.54 -11.15
C ASP A 23 -10.03 -3.48 -10.65
N CYS A 24 -9.63 -2.64 -9.69
CA CYS A 24 -10.38 -1.49 -9.21
C CYS A 24 -10.29 -0.23 -10.12
N GLY A 25 -9.56 -0.27 -11.23
CA GLY A 25 -9.46 0.85 -12.18
C GLY A 25 -8.34 1.85 -11.91
N TYR A 26 -7.34 1.48 -11.12
CA TYR A 26 -6.15 2.28 -10.85
C TYR A 26 -4.90 1.66 -11.51
N ASP A 27 -3.89 2.49 -11.78
CA ASP A 27 -2.53 2.04 -12.03
C ASP A 27 -1.65 2.42 -10.85
N SER A 28 -0.64 1.60 -10.54
CA SER A 28 0.30 1.89 -9.47
C SER A 28 1.76 1.75 -9.90
N LYS A 29 2.65 2.49 -9.21
CA LYS A 29 4.09 2.53 -9.50
C LYS A 29 4.87 2.62 -8.20
N ILE A 30 5.91 1.81 -8.03
CA ILE A 30 6.86 2.00 -6.94
C ILE A 30 7.65 3.28 -7.17
N TYR A 31 7.69 4.18 -6.18
CA TYR A 31 8.62 5.32 -6.17
C TYR A 31 9.71 5.19 -5.10
N SER A 32 9.53 4.30 -4.12
CA SER A 32 10.52 4.04 -3.07
C SER A 32 10.41 2.60 -2.59
N LEU A 33 11.53 1.91 -2.47
CA LEU A 33 11.61 0.58 -1.88
C LEU A 33 12.96 0.43 -1.17
N TYR A 34 12.94 0.25 0.15
CA TYR A 34 14.15 0.04 0.93
C TYR A 34 13.87 -0.74 2.22
N GLN A 35 14.91 -1.37 2.76
CA GLN A 35 14.84 -2.04 4.06
C GLN A 35 15.62 -1.26 5.10
N VAL A 36 15.02 -1.02 6.26
CA VAL A 36 15.74 -0.43 7.40
C VAL A 36 16.62 -1.52 8.02
N ARG A 37 17.92 -1.26 8.23
CA ARG A 37 18.88 -2.21 8.85
C ARG A 37 18.83 -3.64 8.24
N PRO A 38 19.27 -3.81 6.99
CA PRO A 38 19.36 -5.13 6.36
C PRO A 38 20.18 -6.15 7.16
N PRO A 39 19.82 -7.45 7.14
CA PRO A 39 18.70 -8.05 6.38
C PRO A 39 17.40 -8.19 7.19
N ASN A 40 17.34 -7.72 8.44
CA ASN A 40 16.31 -8.14 9.41
C ASN A 40 15.29 -7.04 9.79
N GLY A 41 15.42 -5.81 9.28
CA GLY A 41 14.44 -4.78 9.61
C GLY A 41 13.31 -4.66 8.60
N ALA A 42 12.35 -3.78 8.91
CA ALA A 42 11.14 -3.61 8.13
C ALA A 42 11.43 -3.07 6.72
N TRP A 43 10.63 -3.53 5.77
CA TRP A 43 10.55 -2.95 4.44
C TRP A 43 9.68 -1.70 4.45
N HIS A 44 10.12 -0.71 3.68
CA HIS A 44 9.35 0.48 3.35
C HIS A 44 9.05 0.46 1.87
N LEU A 45 7.76 0.49 1.53
CA LEU A 45 7.25 0.48 0.18
C LEU A 45 6.45 1.77 -0.05
N GLY A 46 6.95 2.62 -0.94
CA GLY A 46 6.26 3.81 -1.42
C GLY A 46 5.68 3.58 -2.80
N ILE A 47 4.35 3.71 -2.93
CA ILE A 47 3.62 3.56 -4.19
C ILE A 47 2.91 4.86 -4.56
N THR A 48 2.95 5.19 -5.86
CA THR A 48 2.08 6.21 -6.45
C THR A 48 0.92 5.49 -7.10
N VAL A 49 -0.31 5.88 -6.78
CA VAL A 49 -1.54 5.32 -7.34
C VAL A 49 -2.25 6.40 -8.15
N VAL A 50 -2.62 6.07 -9.39
CA VAL A 50 -3.29 6.99 -10.32
C VAL A 50 -4.57 6.33 -10.86
N PRO A 51 -5.68 7.06 -10.99
CA PRO A 51 -6.89 6.53 -11.61
C PRO A 51 -6.70 6.45 -13.14
N ARG A 52 -7.18 5.37 -13.75
CA ARG A 52 -7.10 5.17 -15.22
C ARG A 52 -7.96 6.13 -16.03
N THR A 53 -8.95 6.73 -15.39
CA THR A 53 -9.83 7.74 -15.98
C THR A 53 -9.08 9.00 -16.41
N GLY A 54 -7.84 9.22 -15.94
CA GLY A 54 -6.99 10.32 -16.41
C GLY A 54 -7.33 11.69 -15.79
N THR A 55 -7.90 11.71 -14.59
CA THR A 55 -8.38 12.91 -13.90
C THR A 55 -7.28 13.88 -13.44
N GLY A 56 -5.99 13.51 -13.60
CA GLY A 56 -4.85 14.25 -13.05
C GLY A 56 -4.68 14.13 -11.52
N LYS A 57 -5.64 13.47 -10.85
CA LYS A 57 -5.56 13.16 -9.42
C LYS A 57 -4.63 11.97 -9.19
N HIS A 58 -3.96 11.93 -8.05
CA HIS A 58 -3.15 10.77 -7.65
C HIS A 58 -2.95 10.73 -6.15
N ALA A 59 -2.51 9.58 -5.65
CA ALA A 59 -2.13 9.39 -4.27
C ALA A 59 -0.70 8.85 -4.17
N LYS A 60 0.02 9.30 -3.15
CA LYS A 60 1.28 8.67 -2.70
C LYS A 60 1.03 7.98 -1.39
N ILE A 61 1.36 6.70 -1.33
CA ILE A 61 1.10 5.84 -0.18
C ILE A 61 2.42 5.24 0.26
N GLU A 62 2.71 5.35 1.55
CA GLU A 62 3.88 4.72 2.17
C GLU A 62 3.43 3.65 3.15
N LEU A 63 3.92 2.44 2.93
CA LEU A 63 3.66 1.27 3.75
C LEU A 63 4.94 0.86 4.44
N ARG A 64 4.86 0.59 5.75
CA ARG A 64 5.86 -0.17 6.49
C ARG A 64 5.38 -1.61 6.61
N ILE A 65 6.27 -2.54 6.28
CA ILE A 65 6.00 -3.96 6.23
C ILE A 65 7.05 -4.65 7.10
N ASP A 66 6.63 -5.24 8.21
CA ASP A 66 7.57 -5.83 9.17
C ASP A 66 8.07 -7.21 8.71
N ASP A 67 7.20 -8.03 8.13
CA ASP A 67 7.57 -9.30 7.51
C ASP A 67 6.62 -9.63 6.35
N VAL A 68 7.16 -10.26 5.30
CA VAL A 68 6.39 -10.81 4.17
C VAL A 68 6.81 -12.26 4.03
N SER A 69 5.89 -13.17 4.32
CA SER A 69 6.16 -14.58 4.15
C SER A 69 6.13 -15.00 2.68
N ASP A 70 6.75 -16.14 2.39
CA ASP A 70 6.85 -16.68 1.03
C ASP A 70 5.50 -17.01 0.38
N ASP A 71 4.42 -17.11 1.16
CA ASP A 71 3.04 -17.33 0.72
C ASP A 71 2.25 -16.03 0.45
N GLY A 72 2.92 -14.86 0.47
CA GLY A 72 2.28 -13.56 0.15
C GLY A 72 1.48 -12.97 1.31
N VAL A 73 1.65 -13.49 2.53
CA VAL A 73 1.00 -12.94 3.73
C VAL A 73 1.86 -11.83 4.31
N VAL A 74 1.22 -10.68 4.57
CA VAL A 74 1.88 -9.53 5.18
C VAL A 74 1.65 -9.53 6.68
N SER A 75 2.75 -9.56 7.43
CA SER A 75 2.70 -9.39 8.88
C SER A 75 2.72 -7.90 9.22
N GLN A 76 1.64 -7.44 9.83
CA GLN A 76 1.51 -6.09 10.40
C GLN A 76 1.84 -4.94 9.42
N PRO A 77 1.22 -4.88 8.23
CA PRO A 77 1.37 -3.70 7.38
C PRO A 77 0.88 -2.46 8.12
N ARG A 78 1.64 -1.37 8.05
CA ARG A 78 1.25 -0.09 8.65
C ARG A 78 1.32 1.00 7.60
N LEU A 79 0.25 1.77 7.50
CA LEU A 79 0.30 3.03 6.76
C LEU A 79 1.23 3.99 7.48
N LYS A 80 2.27 4.45 6.78
CA LYS A 80 3.19 5.48 7.25
C LYS A 80 2.75 6.86 6.80
N ASN A 81 2.30 6.96 5.56
CA ASN A 81 1.83 8.21 4.99
C ASN A 81 0.83 7.95 3.87
N LEU A 82 -0.10 8.88 3.70
CA LEU A 82 -0.95 9.01 2.53
C LEU A 82 -0.98 10.49 2.19
N THR A 83 -0.68 10.83 0.95
CA THR A 83 -0.80 12.19 0.43
C THR A 83 -1.63 12.16 -0.84
N LEU A 84 -2.68 12.97 -0.87
CA LEU A 84 -3.57 13.09 -2.03
C LEU A 84 -3.26 14.34 -2.83
N TYR A 85 -3.43 14.25 -4.14
CA TYR A 85 -3.20 15.34 -5.07
C TYR A 85 -4.43 15.53 -5.98
N PRO A 86 -4.82 16.79 -6.25
CA PRO A 86 -4.11 18.03 -5.92
C PRO A 86 -4.35 18.56 -4.49
N ILE A 87 -5.40 18.08 -3.82
CA ILE A 87 -5.77 18.51 -2.47
C ILE A 87 -5.56 17.34 -1.54
N ASP A 88 -4.75 17.57 -0.51
CA ASP A 88 -4.48 16.57 0.51
C ASP A 88 -5.62 16.51 1.55
N SER A 89 -5.83 15.35 2.17
CA SER A 89 -6.85 15.17 3.20
C SER A 89 -6.38 14.22 4.30
N SER A 90 -6.17 14.77 5.49
CA SER A 90 -5.82 13.98 6.68
C SER A 90 -6.93 13.02 7.07
N ALA A 91 -8.20 13.36 6.82
CA ALA A 91 -9.33 12.48 7.14
C ALA A 91 -9.28 11.16 6.36
N VAL A 92 -8.92 11.21 5.07
CA VAL A 92 -8.76 9.99 4.25
C VAL A 92 -7.60 9.15 4.76
N ARG A 93 -6.48 9.79 5.10
CA ARG A 93 -5.32 9.09 5.68
C ARG A 93 -5.69 8.42 7.00
N ASP A 94 -6.36 9.14 7.90
CA ASP A 94 -6.69 8.65 9.23
C ASP A 94 -7.75 7.52 9.15
N ASN A 95 -8.68 7.59 8.19
CA ASN A 95 -9.61 6.49 7.90
C ASN A 95 -8.89 5.25 7.37
N LEU A 96 -8.03 5.39 6.35
CA LEU A 96 -7.25 4.25 5.82
C LEU A 96 -6.34 3.64 6.90
N TYR A 97 -5.74 4.47 7.74
CA TYR A 97 -4.97 4.02 8.90
C TYR A 97 -5.84 3.16 9.83
N HIS A 98 -7.03 3.66 10.18
CA HIS A 98 -7.99 2.95 11.04
C HIS A 98 -8.46 1.63 10.42
N ASP A 99 -8.75 1.60 9.12
CA ASP A 99 -9.23 0.40 8.44
C ASP A 99 -8.16 -0.70 8.38
N ILE A 100 -6.90 -0.32 8.12
CA ILE A 100 -5.76 -1.24 8.17
C ILE A 100 -5.59 -1.79 9.60
N GLU A 101 -5.62 -0.93 10.63
CA GLU A 101 -5.52 -1.37 12.03
C GLU A 101 -6.68 -2.30 12.44
N SER A 102 -7.91 -1.95 12.06
CA SER A 102 -9.12 -2.73 12.33
C SER A 102 -9.06 -4.10 11.67
N LEU A 103 -8.58 -4.18 10.43
CA LEU A 103 -8.46 -5.45 9.71
C LEU A 103 -7.39 -6.35 10.34
N ILE A 104 -6.24 -5.78 10.75
CA ILE A 104 -5.20 -6.50 11.49
C ILE A 104 -5.73 -7.01 12.84
N ALA A 105 -6.53 -6.22 13.55
CA ALA A 105 -7.12 -6.62 14.83
C ALA A 105 -8.11 -7.79 14.68
N ARG A 106 -8.84 -7.85 13.57
CA ARG A 106 -9.82 -8.93 13.28
C ARG A 106 -9.15 -10.22 12.81
N ARG A 107 -8.02 -10.12 12.12
CA ARG A 107 -7.23 -11.27 11.64
C ARG A 107 -5.83 -11.18 12.22
N PRO A 108 -5.65 -11.61 13.48
CA PRO A 108 -4.36 -11.51 14.13
C PRO A 108 -3.32 -12.23 13.27
N TYR A 109 -2.35 -11.45 12.79
CA TYR A 109 -1.13 -11.90 12.12
C TYR A 109 -1.19 -12.26 10.63
N ARG A 110 -2.31 -12.11 9.92
CA ARG A 110 -2.34 -12.37 8.47
C ARG A 110 -3.23 -11.39 7.72
N LEU A 111 -2.61 -10.44 7.03
CA LEU A 111 -3.28 -9.65 5.99
C LEU A 111 -2.91 -10.21 4.63
N GLU A 112 -3.91 -10.55 3.82
CA GLU A 112 -3.67 -10.86 2.41
C GLU A 112 -3.37 -9.56 1.66
N SER A 113 -2.38 -9.56 0.76
CA SER A 113 -2.02 -8.40 -0.06
C SER A 113 -3.21 -7.83 -0.85
N ARG A 114 -4.13 -8.71 -1.24
CA ARG A 114 -5.38 -8.34 -1.92
C ARG A 114 -6.31 -7.52 -1.03
N ASP A 115 -6.50 -7.94 0.21
CA ASP A 115 -7.30 -7.18 1.17
C ASP A 115 -6.72 -5.77 1.37
N LEU A 116 -5.39 -5.64 1.40
CA LEU A 116 -4.71 -4.34 1.46
C LEU A 116 -4.95 -3.50 0.19
N GLY A 117 -4.89 -4.13 -0.99
CA GLY A 117 -5.22 -3.49 -2.26
C GLY A 117 -6.64 -2.94 -2.29
N HIS A 118 -7.62 -3.69 -1.79
CA HIS A 118 -9.02 -3.27 -1.70
C HIS A 118 -9.21 -2.11 -0.72
N LEU A 119 -8.59 -2.17 0.47
CA LEU A 119 -8.64 -1.06 1.43
C LEU A 119 -8.09 0.25 0.83
N ILE A 120 -6.98 0.15 0.08
CA ILE A 120 -6.42 1.30 -0.61
C ILE A 120 -7.41 1.82 -1.65
N ALA A 121 -8.00 0.95 -2.49
CA ALA A 121 -8.98 1.36 -3.49
C ALA A 121 -10.19 2.06 -2.85
N ASP A 122 -10.78 1.49 -1.80
CA ASP A 122 -11.94 2.05 -1.09
C ASP A 122 -11.64 3.44 -0.50
N ALA A 123 -10.44 3.63 0.07
CA ALA A 123 -10.01 4.93 0.56
C ALA A 123 -9.84 5.96 -0.56
N LEU A 124 -9.31 5.55 -1.72
CA LEU A 124 -9.15 6.41 -2.88
C LEU A 124 -10.50 6.79 -3.52
N ASP A 125 -11.45 5.85 -3.56
CA ASP A 125 -12.82 6.08 -4.00
C ASP A 125 -13.55 7.06 -3.07
N SER A 126 -13.45 6.84 -1.76
CA SER A 126 -14.00 7.73 -0.74
C SER A 126 -13.40 9.14 -0.80
N ALA A 127 -12.15 9.25 -1.23
CA ALA A 127 -11.45 10.51 -1.47
C ALA A 127 -11.79 11.17 -2.81
N GLY A 128 -12.60 10.52 -3.67
CA GLY A 128 -12.94 11.02 -4.99
C GLY A 128 -11.78 11.01 -5.99
N ILE A 129 -10.76 10.15 -5.78
CA ILE A 129 -9.61 10.01 -6.69
C ILE A 129 -10.04 9.31 -7.99
N ALA A 130 -10.91 8.28 -7.93
CA ALA A 130 -11.40 7.60 -9.13
C ALA A 130 -12.32 8.45 -10.02
N ALA A 131 -13.01 9.43 -9.43
CA ALA A 131 -14.16 10.05 -10.07
C ALA A 131 -13.77 11.01 -11.21
N ASP A 132 -14.09 10.59 -12.44
CA ASP A 132 -15.31 11.04 -13.13
C ASP A 132 -16.40 9.95 -12.99
N LYS A 133 -17.39 10.15 -12.10
CA LYS A 133 -18.68 9.46 -12.10
C LYS A 133 -19.78 10.50 -12.12
#